data_AF-A0A6A9V0N3-F1
#
_entry.id   AF-A0A6A9V0N3-F1
#
_cell.length_a   1.000
_cell.length_b   1.000
_cell.length_c   1.000
_cell.angle_alpha   90.00
_cell.angle_beta   90.00
_cell.angle_gamma   90.00
#
_symmetry.space_group_name_H-M   'P 1'
#
loop_
_entity.id
_entity.type
_entity.pdbx_description
1 polymer ?
#
loop_
_entity_poly.entity_id
_entity_poly.type
_entity_poly.pdbx_seq_one_letter_code
_entity_poly.pdbx_strand_id
1 'polypeptide(L)' 'MSTTYRPAAQPTRPDPGLTRWFLQTGVFAAGPVPTDDAYADYRRSVALPSLPRPRFVADLRRLGVEESGDGHAAVLRRSR' A
#
# COMPACT_ATOMS: atom_id res chain seq x y z
N MET A 1 15.68 -4.65 -38.51
CA MET A 1 14.26 -4.43 -38.13
C MET A 1 14.17 -4.51 -36.63
N SER A 2 14.00 -3.36 -35.98
CA SER A 2 14.04 -3.21 -34.53
C SER A 2 12.66 -3.42 -33.92
N THR A 3 12.55 -4.36 -32.99
CA THR A 3 11.52 -4.31 -31.94
C THR A 3 12.18 -4.69 -30.63
N THR A 4 12.88 -3.74 -30.02
CA THR A 4 13.28 -3.85 -28.62
C THR A 4 12.01 -3.73 -27.78
N TYR A 5 11.54 -4.86 -27.25
CA TYR A 5 10.49 -4.90 -26.25
C TYR A 5 10.98 -4.13 -25.01
N ARG A 6 10.58 -2.86 -24.88
CA ARG A 6 10.73 -2.12 -23.64
C ARG A 6 9.72 -2.72 -22.68
N PRO A 7 10.12 -3.44 -21.61
CA PRO A 7 9.15 -3.80 -20.59
C PRO A 7 8.52 -2.50 -20.12
N ALA A 8 7.19 -2.40 -20.23
CA ALA A 8 6.44 -1.26 -19.73
C ALA A 8 6.92 -1.02 -18.30
N ALA A 9 7.58 0.11 -18.08
CA ALA A 9 8.05 0.50 -16.77
C ALA A 9 6.85 0.36 -15.84
N GLN A 10 6.97 -0.56 -14.87
CA GLN A 10 6.00 -0.66 -13.77
C GLN A 10 5.70 0.76 -13.30
N PRO A 11 4.45 1.12 -13.02
CA PRO A 11 4.15 2.44 -12.48
C PRO A 11 5.01 2.60 -11.22
N THR A 12 6.04 3.42 -11.35
CA THR A 12 7.06 3.73 -10.32
C THR A 12 6.45 4.56 -9.20
N ARG A 13 5.19 4.99 -9.37
CA ARG A 13 4.40 5.68 -8.36
C ARG A 13 3.43 4.73 -7.65
N PRO A 14 3.26 4.91 -6.32
CA PRO A 14 2.15 4.29 -5.61
C PRO A 14 0.82 4.74 -6.21
N ASP A 15 -0.21 3.90 -6.06
CA ASP A 15 -1.55 4.23 -6.49
C ASP A 15 -2.01 5.58 -5.87
N PRO A 16 -2.59 6.50 -6.68
CA PRO A 16 -3.01 7.81 -6.18
C PRO A 16 -4.16 7.73 -5.18
N GLY A 17 -5.05 6.73 -5.29
CA GLY A 17 -6.13 6.48 -4.35
C GLY A 17 -5.60 6.03 -3.00
N LEU A 18 -4.66 5.09 -2.98
CA LEU A 18 -3.93 4.68 -1.78
C LEU A 18 -3.19 5.85 -1.15
N THR A 19 -2.46 6.63 -1.95
CA THR A 19 -1.67 7.77 -1.45
C THR A 19 -2.58 8.80 -0.80
N ARG A 20 -3.72 9.10 -1.44
CA ARG A 20 -4.73 10.02 -0.88
C ARG A 20 -5.31 9.48 0.43
N TRP A 21 -5.71 8.22 0.46
CA TRP A 21 -6.21 7.56 1.67
C TRP A 21 -5.15 7.62 2.79
N PHE A 22 -3.92 7.19 2.51
CA PHE A 22 -2.80 7.20 3.47
C PHE A 22 -2.60 8.59 4.11
N LEU A 23 -2.63 9.65 3.30
CA LEU A 23 -2.49 11.03 3.78
C LEU A 23 -3.71 11.55 4.55
N GLN A 24 -4.92 11.07 4.24
CA GLN A 24 -6.16 11.52 4.89
C GLN A 24 -6.42 10.80 6.22
N THR A 25 -6.20 9.48 6.26
CA THR A 25 -6.61 8.67 7.41
C THR A 25 -5.60 8.73 8.55
N GLY A 26 -4.32 8.99 8.26
CA GLY A 26 -3.29 9.15 9.28
C GLY A 26 -3.11 7.94 10.20
N VAL A 27 -3.60 6.75 9.81
CA VAL A 27 -3.72 5.57 10.71
C VAL A 27 -2.39 5.16 11.32
N PHE A 28 -1.30 5.41 10.60
CA PHE A 28 0.06 5.05 10.99
C PHE A 28 0.74 6.09 11.90
N ALA A 29 0.06 7.20 12.23
CA ALA A 29 0.58 8.21 13.16
C ALA A 29 0.45 7.77 14.63
N ALA A 30 -0.56 6.96 14.94
CA ALA A 30 -0.83 6.49 16.31
C ALA A 30 -0.02 5.26 16.73
N GLY A 31 0.54 4.51 15.77
CA GLY A 31 1.29 3.29 16.04
C GLY A 31 1.18 2.24 14.93
N PRO A 32 1.67 1.01 15.18
CA PRO A 32 1.46 -0.10 14.27
C PRO A 32 -0.03 -0.45 14.16
N VAL A 33 -0.50 -0.72 12.94
CA VAL A 33 -1.89 -1.07 12.63
C VAL A 33 -1.94 -2.45 11.97
N PRO A 34 -2.86 -3.35 12.32
CA PRO A 34 -3.01 -4.62 11.64
C PRO A 34 -3.19 -4.42 10.12
N THR A 35 -2.44 -5.17 9.30
CA THR A 35 -2.52 -5.03 7.84
C THR A 35 -3.94 -5.27 7.34
N ASP A 36 -4.66 -6.22 7.94
CA ASP A 36 -6.03 -6.55 7.55
C ASP A 36 -7.00 -5.39 7.83
N ASP A 37 -6.92 -4.79 9.02
CA ASP A 37 -7.73 -3.61 9.38
C ASP A 37 -7.44 -2.43 8.47
N ALA A 38 -6.16 -2.14 8.22
CA ALA A 38 -5.75 -1.06 7.32
C ALA A 38 -6.25 -1.31 5.89
N TYR A 39 -6.22 -2.56 5.42
CA TYR A 39 -6.72 -2.95 4.11
C TYR A 39 -8.25 -2.87 4.03
N ALA A 40 -8.95 -3.31 5.07
CA ALA A 40 -10.40 -3.20 5.18
C ALA A 40 -10.87 -1.74 5.18
N ASP A 41 -10.18 -0.87 5.94
CA ASP A 41 -10.42 0.58 5.96
C ASP A 41 -10.17 1.21 4.59
N TYR A 42 -9.03 0.88 3.96
CA TYR A 42 -8.72 1.31 2.60
C TYR A 42 -9.84 0.93 1.61
N ARG A 43 -10.31 -0.32 1.65
CA ARG A 43 -11.40 -0.80 0.78
C ARG A 43 -12.72 -0.08 1.02
N ARG A 44 -13.01 0.34 2.26
CA ARG A 44 -14.19 1.15 2.58
C ARG A 44 -14.05 2.58 2.09
N SER A 45 -12.83 3.11 2.08
CA SER A 45 -12.53 4.50 1.74
C SER A 45 -12.43 4.74 0.23
N VAL A 46 -12.08 3.73 -0.58
CA VAL A 46 -11.98 3.87 -2.04
C VAL A 46 -13.26 3.45 -2.75
N ALA A 47 -13.78 4.33 -3.61
CA ALA A 47 -15.02 4.11 -4.37
C ALA A 47 -14.84 3.30 -5.68
N LEU A 48 -13.63 2.85 -5.97
CA LEU A 48 -13.21 2.20 -7.22
C LEU A 48 -12.60 0.82 -6.90
N PRO A 49 -12.34 -0.08 -7.90
CA PRO A 49 -11.83 -1.41 -7.61
C PRO A 49 -10.58 -1.34 -6.74
N SER A 50 -10.71 -1.87 -5.53
CA SER A 50 -9.64 -1.87 -4.55
C SER A 50 -8.45 -2.65 -5.10
N LEU A 51 -7.26 -2.08 -4.93
CA LEU A 51 -6.00 -2.76 -5.24
C LEU A 51 -5.95 -4.11 -4.50
N PRO A 52 -5.37 -5.16 -5.09
CA PRO A 52 -5.15 -6.41 -4.38
C PRO A 52 -4.17 -6.19 -3.21
N ARG A 53 -4.36 -6.93 -2.11
CA ARG A 53 -3.56 -6.83 -0.87
C ARG A 53 -2.04 -6.77 -1.10
N PRO A 54 -1.43 -7.59 -1.98
CA PRO A 54 0.01 -7.49 -2.25
C PRO A 54 0.44 -6.15 -2.84
N ARG A 55 -0.40 -5.54 -3.68
CA ARG A 55 -0.14 -4.23 -4.27
C ARG A 55 -0.31 -3.11 -3.24
N PHE A 56 -1.34 -3.22 -2.39
CA PHE A 56 -1.54 -2.33 -1.24
C PHE A 56 -0.30 -2.27 -0.34
N VAL A 57 0.22 -3.42 0.09
CA VAL A 57 1.43 -3.48 0.92
C VAL A 57 2.66 -2.96 0.17
N ALA A 58 2.83 -3.32 -1.10
CA ALA A 58 3.96 -2.83 -1.91
C ALA A 58 3.96 -1.30 -2.08
N ASP A 59 2.80 -0.69 -2.29
CA ASP A 59 2.68 0.75 -2.43
C ASP A 59 2.83 1.47 -1.07
N LEU A 60 2.35 0.87 0.03
CA LEU A 60 2.62 1.35 1.39
C LEU A 60 4.12 1.33 1.73
N ARG A 61 4.86 0.30 1.33
CA ARG A 61 6.33 0.27 1.47
C ARG A 61 7.02 1.43 0.76
N ARG A 62 6.51 1.86 -0.39
CA ARG A 62 7.00 3.05 -1.09
C ARG A 62 6.67 4.34 -0.35
N LEU A 63 5.59 4.37 0.42
CA LEU A 63 5.19 5.49 1.29
C LEU A 63 5.91 5.48 2.66
N GLY A 64 6.87 4.58 2.87
CA GLY A 64 7.60 4.45 4.12
C GLY A 64 6.82 3.71 5.20
N VAL A 65 5.96 2.77 4.81
CA VAL A 65 5.26 1.87 5.74
C VAL A 65 5.73 0.45 5.53
N GLU A 66 6.26 -0.17 6.56
CA GLU A 66 6.72 -1.56 6.51
C GLU A 66 5.69 -2.50 7.14
N GLU A 67 5.46 -3.62 6.46
CA GLU A 67 4.76 -4.76 7.05
C GLU A 67 5.78 -5.57 7.86
N SER A 68 5.51 -5.76 9.15
CA SER A 68 6.24 -6.67 10.03
C SER A 68 5.25 -7.70 10.56
N GLY A 69 5.62 -8.98 10.60
CA GLY A 69 4.75 -10.01 11.14
C GLY A 69 5.49 -11.31 11.40
N ASP A 70 5.24 -11.90 12.57
CA ASP A 70 5.78 -13.19 13.01
C ASP A 70 4.88 -14.38 12.57
N GLY A 71 4.24 -14.26 11.41
CA GLY A 71 3.38 -15.31 10.84
C GLY A 71 1.98 -15.45 11.45
N HIS A 72 1.68 -14.82 12.60
CA HIS A 72 0.34 -14.86 13.21
C HIS A 72 -0.48 -13.57 13.00
N ALA A 73 0.17 -12.41 12.95
CA ALA A 73 -0.47 -11.13 12.64
C ALA A 73 0.52 -10.23 11.91
N ALA A 74 0.18 -9.84 10.69
CA ALA A 74 0.92 -8.82 9.96
C ALA A 74 0.46 -7.43 10.43
N VAL A 75 1.41 -6.60 10.84
CA VAL A 75 1.18 -5.22 11.24
C VAL A 75 1.97 -4.29 10.34
N LEU A 76 1.33 -3.19 9.95
CA LEU A 76 1.92 -2.10 9.20
C LEU A 76 2.35 -1.01 10.16
N ARG A 77 3.60 -0.57 10.03
CA ARG A 77 4.14 0.54 10.83
C ARG A 77 4.85 1.52 9.92
N ARG A 78 4.77 2.81 10.24
CA ARG A 78 5.55 3.83 9.55
C ARG A 78 7.03 3.66 9.93
N SER A 79 7.87 3.45 8.92
CA SER A 79 9.32 3.52 9.04
C SER A 79 9.68 4.99 9.34
N ARG A 80 10.33 5.23 10.48
CA ARG A 80 10.79 6.58 10.86
C ARG A 80 11.96 7.02 10.00
#